data_AF-A0A1W9QXK8-F1
#
_entry.id   AF-A0A1W9QXK8-F1
#
_cell.length_a   1.000
_cell.length_b   1.000
_cell.length_c   1.000
_cell.angle_alpha   90.00
_cell.angle_beta   90.00
_cell.angle_gamma   90.00
#
_symmetry.space_group_name_H-M   'P 1'
#
loop_
_entity.id
_entity.type
_entity.pdbx_description
1 polymer ?
#
loop_
_entity_poly.entity_id
_entity_poly.type
_entity_poly.pdbx_seq_one_letter_code
_entity_poly.pdbx_strand_id
1 'polypeptide(L)'
;MDKTILTVFKIISLVFIALAVTFQIVVLIKGEDGLVGTSTLDNYIILAYVAVGLTAFFAFLFPVILLVQNPKNALKLLGVLVVLVVIGFICYSVAKNTLGIEQLEQLKTTPETSKMVGASLYFTYIIGSLTVLSVIYSSVSSYFK
;
A
#
# COMPACT_ATOMS: atom_id res chain seq x y z
N MET A 1 13.09 18.20 2.97
CA MET A 1 12.29 17.60 4.05
C MET A 1 12.77 18.22 5.34
N ASP A 2 11.88 18.86 6.09
CA ASP A 2 12.25 19.56 7.32
C ASP A 2 12.87 18.57 8.32
N LYS A 3 13.94 18.97 9.02
CA LYS A 3 14.64 18.13 10.01
C LYS A 3 13.66 17.59 11.05
N THR A 4 12.63 18.36 11.37
CA THR A 4 11.58 18.00 12.33
C THR A 4 10.76 16.78 11.89
N ILE A 5 10.39 16.68 10.61
CA ILE A 5 9.61 15.54 10.07
C ILE A 5 10.45 14.26 10.09
N LEU A 6 11.72 14.36 9.70
CA LEU A 6 12.67 13.25 9.76
C LEU A 6 12.85 12.72 11.18
N THR A 7 12.93 13.62 12.16
CA THR A 7 13.07 13.25 13.57
C THR A 7 11.82 12.56 14.09
N VAL A 8 10.62 13.08 13.78
CA VAL A 8 9.35 12.44 14.17
C VAL A 8 9.23 11.02 13.58
N PHE A 9 9.54 10.85 12.30
CA PHE A 9 9.46 9.54 11.64
C PHE A 9 10.46 8.54 12.24
N LYS A 10 11.68 9.00 12.56
CA LYS A 10 12.68 8.19 13.26
C LYS A 10 12.22 7.78 14.65
N ILE A 11 11.60 8.68 15.41
CA ILE A 11 11.08 8.38 16.75
C ILE A 11 9.97 7.33 16.67
N ILE A 12 9.01 7.52 15.77
CA ILE A 12 7.92 6.53 15.56
C ILE A 12 8.51 5.17 15.19
N SER A 13 9.44 5.13 14.24
CA SER A 13 10.09 3.88 13.83
C SER A 13 10.88 3.22 14.98
N LEU A 14 11.60 4.01 15.78
CA LEU A 14 12.33 3.52 16.95
C LEU A 14 11.39 2.92 18.00
N VAL A 15 10.22 3.53 18.23
CA VAL A 15 9.21 3.02 19.16
C VAL A 15 8.65 1.67 18.68
N PHE A 16 8.36 1.52 17.38
CA PHE A 16 7.90 0.26 16.82
C PHE A 16 8.96 -0.84 16.91
N ILE A 17 10.23 -0.51 16.63
CA ILE A 17 11.36 -1.45 16.77
C ILE A 17 11.51 -1.87 18.23
N ALA A 18 11.48 -0.92 19.17
CA ALA A 18 11.58 -1.22 20.59
C ALA A 18 10.44 -2.14 21.06
N LEU A 19 9.20 -1.86 20.66
CA LEU A 19 8.04 -2.70 20.98
C LEU A 19 8.20 -4.13 20.43
N ALA A 20 8.58 -4.28 19.16
CA ALA A 20 8.81 -5.59 18.55
C ALA A 20 9.93 -6.37 19.26
N VAL A 21 11.04 -5.70 19.59
CA VAL A 21 12.15 -6.31 20.31
C VAL A 21 11.73 -6.73 21.72
N THR A 22 10.96 -5.89 22.44
CA THR A 22 10.46 -6.25 23.77
C THR A 22 9.53 -7.45 23.73
N PHE A 23 8.63 -7.53 22.75
CA PHE A 23 7.76 -8.71 22.57
C PHE A 23 8.60 -9.96 22.30
N GLN A 24 9.59 -9.87 21.40
CA GLN A 24 10.47 -11.01 21.11
C GLN A 24 11.24 -11.50 22.34
N ILE A 25 11.76 -10.59 23.16
CA ILE A 25 12.48 -10.93 24.40
C ILE A 25 11.54 -11.59 25.43
N VAL A 26 10.33 -11.06 25.60
CA VAL A 26 9.37 -11.61 26.55
C VAL A 26 8.94 -13.03 26.16
N VAL A 27 8.72 -13.28 24.87
CA VAL A 27 8.43 -14.64 24.36
C VAL A 27 9.58 -15.60 24.63
N LEU A 28 10.82 -15.16 24.46
CA LEU A 28 12.01 -15.97 24.68
C LEU A 28 12.17 -16.38 26.16
N ILE A 29 11.80 -15.50 27.10
CA ILE A 29 11.99 -15.72 28.54
C ILE A 29 10.79 -16.43 29.18
N LYS A 30 9.56 -16.04 28.82
CA LYS A 30 8.33 -16.45 29.51
C LYS A 30 7.43 -17.38 28.70
N GLY A 31 7.79 -17.68 27.45
CA GLY A 31 6.92 -18.44 26.55
C GLY A 31 5.66 -17.64 26.17
N GLU A 32 4.67 -18.32 25.61
CA GLU A 32 3.48 -17.69 25.02
C GLU A 32 2.62 -16.93 26.04
N ASP A 33 2.63 -17.36 27.30
CA ASP A 33 1.86 -16.82 28.41
C ASP A 33 2.42 -15.50 28.98
N GLY A 34 3.62 -15.10 28.53
CA GLY A 34 4.31 -13.91 29.02
C GLY A 34 3.79 -12.58 28.48
N LEU A 35 2.93 -12.63 27.45
CA LEU A 35 2.41 -11.45 26.76
C LEU A 35 0.97 -11.14 27.18
N VAL A 36 0.59 -9.86 27.11
CA VAL A 36 -0.79 -9.41 27.34
C VAL A 36 -1.62 -9.80 26.11
N GLY A 37 -2.27 -10.96 26.11
CA GLY A 37 -3.03 -11.49 24.97
C GLY A 37 -3.10 -13.01 24.99
N THR A 38 -4.05 -13.61 24.27
CA THR A 38 -4.28 -15.06 24.24
C THR A 38 -3.18 -15.84 23.52
N SER A 39 -2.43 -15.20 22.62
CA SER A 39 -1.35 -15.82 21.84
C SER A 39 -0.29 -14.78 21.44
N THR A 40 0.94 -15.23 21.19
CA THR A 40 2.02 -14.35 20.70
C THR A 40 1.70 -13.74 19.34
N LEU A 41 1.04 -14.51 18.49
CA LEU A 41 0.60 -14.10 17.16
C LEU A 41 -0.35 -12.89 17.22
N ASP A 42 -1.26 -12.85 18.21
CA ASP A 42 -2.29 -11.83 18.33
C ASP A 42 -1.69 -10.44 18.55
N ASN A 43 -0.64 -10.35 19.36
CA ASN A 43 0.04 -9.09 19.65
C ASN A 43 0.85 -8.55 18.48
N TYR A 44 1.47 -9.42 17.68
CA TYR A 44 2.13 -9.02 16.44
C TYR A 44 1.11 -8.56 15.39
N ILE A 45 -0.03 -9.24 15.28
CA ILE A 45 -1.11 -8.86 14.37
C ILE A 45 -1.70 -7.50 14.77
N ILE A 46 -1.91 -7.24 16.06
CA ILE A 46 -2.38 -5.93 16.55
C ILE A 46 -1.39 -4.83 16.22
N LEU A 47 -0.09 -5.03 16.47
CA LEU A 47 0.95 -4.07 16.10
C LEU A 47 0.97 -3.80 14.60
N ALA A 48 0.80 -4.84 13.77
CA ALA A 48 0.73 -4.69 12.31
C ALA A 48 -0.49 -3.86 11.91
N TYR A 49 -1.66 -4.09 12.50
CA TYR A 49 -2.85 -3.28 12.23
C TYR A 49 -2.66 -1.81 12.61
N VAL A 50 -2.04 -1.52 13.75
CA VAL A 50 -1.73 -0.14 14.17
C VAL A 50 -0.73 0.50 13.20
N ALA A 51 0.31 -0.22 12.78
CA ALA A 51 1.28 0.27 11.81
C ALA A 51 0.64 0.57 10.44
N VAL A 52 -0.23 -0.32 9.96
CA VAL A 52 -1.00 -0.11 8.72
C VAL A 52 -1.93 1.08 8.84
N GLY A 53 -2.66 1.22 9.95
CA GLY A 53 -3.54 2.36 10.20
C GLY A 53 -2.78 3.69 10.23
N LEU A 54 -1.63 3.73 10.91
CA LEU A 54 -0.77 4.91 10.98
C LEU A 54 -0.19 5.26 9.60
N THR A 55 0.23 4.24 8.85
CA THR A 55 0.74 4.41 7.48
C THR A 55 -0.34 4.97 6.56
N ALA A 56 -1.56 4.41 6.61
CA ALA A 56 -2.69 4.92 5.86
C ALA A 56 -2.98 6.37 6.22
N PHE A 57 -3.03 6.70 7.53
CA PHE A 57 -3.23 8.07 8.00
C PHE A 57 -2.19 9.05 7.41
N PHE A 58 -0.90 8.73 7.51
CA PHE A 58 0.15 9.56 6.93
C PHE A 58 0.10 9.61 5.41
N ALA A 59 -0.24 8.51 4.74
CA ALA A 59 -0.37 8.45 3.29
C ALA A 59 -1.46 9.40 2.76
N PHE A 60 -2.50 9.69 3.54
CA PHE A 60 -3.48 10.72 3.22
C PHE A 60 -3.07 12.12 3.70
N LEU A 61 -2.48 12.22 4.89
CA LEU A 61 -2.09 13.50 5.49
C LEU A 61 -1.00 14.23 4.69
N PHE A 62 0.03 13.51 4.24
CA PHE A 62 1.17 14.09 3.52
C PHE A 62 0.76 14.76 2.20
N PRO A 63 -0.01 14.11 1.31
CA PRO A 63 -0.56 14.76 0.13
C PRO A 63 -1.34 16.02 0.48
N VAL A 64 -2.25 15.98 1.47
CA VAL A 64 -3.08 17.13 1.86
C VAL A 64 -2.22 18.31 2.32
N ILE A 65 -1.20 18.08 3.15
CA ILE A 65 -0.28 19.13 3.57
C ILE A 65 0.49 19.70 2.38
N LEU A 66 0.95 18.85 1.46
CA LEU A 66 1.65 19.26 0.24
C LEU A 66 0.73 20.04 -0.72
N LEU A 67 -0.56 19.70 -0.78
CA LEU A 67 -1.57 20.43 -1.56
C LEU A 67 -1.70 21.88 -1.05
N VAL A 68 -1.76 22.07 0.28
CA VAL A 68 -1.88 23.38 0.92
C VAL A 68 -0.60 24.21 0.76
N GLN A 69 0.56 23.59 0.94
CA GLN A 69 1.84 24.30 0.86
C GLN A 69 2.27 24.63 -0.57
N ASN A 70 1.89 23.81 -1.56
CA ASN A 70 2.35 23.94 -2.95
C ASN A 70 1.23 23.64 -3.97
N PRO A 71 0.25 24.56 -4.12
CA PRO A 71 -0.93 24.33 -4.98
C PRO A 71 -0.61 24.19 -6.47
N LYS A 72 0.56 24.64 -6.94
CA LYS A 72 0.98 24.43 -8.34
C LYS A 72 1.40 22.99 -8.63
N ASN A 73 2.08 22.35 -7.68
CA ASN A 73 2.50 20.95 -7.81
C ASN A 73 1.32 20.01 -7.53
N ALA A 74 0.40 20.43 -6.66
CA ALA A 74 -0.88 19.80 -6.42
C ALA A 74 -1.67 19.51 -7.70
N LEU A 75 -1.76 20.49 -8.61
CA LEU A 75 -2.49 20.34 -9.87
C LEU A 75 -1.88 19.27 -10.78
N LYS A 76 -0.55 19.13 -10.79
CA LYS A 76 0.13 18.07 -11.54
C LYS A 76 -0.16 16.69 -10.94
N LEU A 77 -0.09 16.58 -9.61
CA LEU A 77 -0.44 15.35 -8.89
C LEU A 77 -1.91 14.97 -9.12
N LEU A 78 -2.83 15.93 -9.07
CA LEU A 78 -4.23 15.72 -9.35
C LEU A 78 -4.44 15.24 -10.80
N GLY A 79 -3.72 15.83 -11.77
CA GLY A 79 -3.74 15.37 -13.16
C GLY A 79 -3.31 13.91 -13.30
N VAL A 80 -2.21 13.51 -12.65
CA VAL A 80 -1.76 12.10 -12.63
C VAL A 80 -2.80 11.19 -11.98
N LEU A 81 -3.40 11.61 -10.87
CA LEU A 81 -4.41 10.83 -10.17
C LEU A 81 -5.67 10.65 -11.00
N VAL A 82 -6.12 11.70 -11.70
CA VAL A 82 -7.23 11.62 -12.66
C VAL A 82 -6.92 10.62 -13.78
N VAL A 83 -5.71 10.66 -14.35
CA VAL A 83 -5.29 9.69 -15.37
C VAL A 83 -5.34 8.26 -14.84
N LEU A 84 -4.85 8.02 -13.61
CA LEU A 84 -4.92 6.70 -12.98
C LEU A 84 -6.37 6.22 -12.78
N VAL A 85 -7.26 7.09 -12.33
CA VAL A 85 -8.69 6.77 -12.16
C VAL A 85 -9.33 6.43 -13.51
N VAL A 86 -9.03 7.19 -14.56
CA VAL A 86 -9.53 6.93 -15.91
C VAL A 86 -9.03 5.57 -16.42
N ILE A 87 -7.74 5.25 -16.25
CA ILE A 87 -7.20 3.93 -16.62
C ILE A 87 -7.90 2.82 -15.83
N GLY A 88 -8.10 3.00 -14.52
CA GLY A 88 -8.83 2.05 -13.68
C GLY A 88 -10.26 1.81 -14.16
N PHE A 89 -10.97 2.87 -14.55
CA PHE A 89 -12.33 2.78 -15.10
C PHE A 89 -12.36 2.02 -16.44
N ILE A 90 -11.38 2.27 -17.32
CA ILE A 90 -11.24 1.52 -18.58
C ILE A 90 -10.99 0.04 -18.28
N CYS A 91 -10.09 -0.28 -17.35
CA CYS A 91 -9.80 -1.66 -16.96
C CYS A 91 -11.05 -2.36 -16.39
N TYR A 92 -11.81 -1.69 -15.53
CA TYR A 92 -13.06 -2.23 -14.99
C TYR A 92 -14.15 -2.42 -16.05
N SER A 93 -14.19 -1.55 -17.06
CA SER A 93 -15.15 -1.63 -18.16
C SER A 93 -14.86 -2.78 -19.11
N VAL A 94 -13.57 -3.08 -19.35
CA VAL A 94 -13.12 -4.18 -20.20
C VAL A 94 -13.14 -5.52 -19.45
N ALA A 95 -12.90 -5.51 -18.14
CA ALA A 95 -12.91 -6.71 -17.31
C ALA A 95 -14.29 -7.39 -17.34
N LYS A 96 -14.29 -8.72 -17.46
CA LYS A 96 -15.48 -9.55 -17.38
C LYS A 96 -15.22 -10.70 -16.41
N ASN A 97 -16.27 -11.22 -15.80
CA ASN A 97 -16.17 -12.47 -15.07
C ASN A 97 -15.93 -13.61 -16.07
N THR A 98 -14.83 -14.34 -15.90
CA THR A 98 -14.49 -15.51 -16.72
C THR A 98 -14.72 -16.82 -15.97
N LEU A 99 -15.08 -16.75 -14.68
CA LEU A 99 -15.32 -17.93 -13.84
C LEU A 99 -16.74 -18.46 -14.04
N GLY A 100 -16.84 -19.78 -14.23
CA GLY A 100 -18.10 -20.52 -14.21
C GLY A 100 -18.68 -20.66 -12.80
N ILE A 101 -19.95 -21.07 -12.70
CA ILE A 101 -20.68 -21.15 -11.41
C ILE A 101 -19.97 -22.07 -10.40
N GLU A 102 -19.50 -23.24 -10.83
CA GLU A 102 -18.76 -24.17 -9.96
C GLU A 102 -17.44 -23.57 -9.43
N GLN A 103 -16.73 -22.80 -10.26
CA GLN A 103 -15.48 -22.16 -9.86
C GLN A 103 -15.72 -21.03 -8.86
N LEU A 104 -16.83 -20.30 -9.00
CA LEU A 104 -17.24 -19.27 -8.04
C LEU A 104 -17.59 -19.86 -6.67
N GLU A 105 -18.28 -21.00 -6.64
CA GLU A 105 -18.60 -21.71 -5.40
C GLU A 105 -17.35 -22.26 -4.71
N GLN A 106 -16.44 -22.88 -5.46
CA GLN A 106 -15.16 -23.38 -4.93
C GLN A 106 -14.31 -22.25 -4.32
N LEU A 107 -14.28 -21.08 -4.97
CA LEU A 107 -13.54 -19.91 -4.50
C LEU A 107 -14.31 -19.08 -3.48
N LYS A 108 -15.53 -19.48 -3.11
CA LYS A 108 -16.44 -18.74 -2.21
C LYS A 108 -16.52 -17.25 -2.58
N THR A 109 -16.61 -16.97 -3.88
CA THR A 109 -16.53 -15.61 -4.42
C THR A 109 -17.74 -15.31 -5.31
N THR A 110 -17.94 -14.03 -5.61
CA THR A 110 -19.05 -13.58 -6.46
C THR A 110 -18.55 -13.22 -7.87
N PRO A 111 -19.43 -13.24 -8.89
CA PRO A 111 -19.09 -12.76 -10.23
C PRO A 111 -18.56 -11.32 -10.23
N GLU A 112 -19.07 -10.48 -9.33
CA GLU A 112 -18.65 -9.09 -9.17
C GLU A 112 -17.23 -9.00 -8.62
N THR A 113 -16.92 -9.74 -7.56
CA THR A 113 -15.56 -9.82 -7.01
C THR A 113 -14.58 -10.36 -8.06
N SER A 114 -14.97 -11.38 -8.83
CA SER A 114 -14.13 -11.90 -9.91
C SER A 114 -13.86 -10.86 -11.00
N LYS A 115 -14.86 -10.07 -11.39
CA LYS A 115 -14.67 -8.97 -12.35
C LYS A 115 -13.72 -7.91 -11.79
N MET A 116 -13.83 -7.58 -10.51
CA MET A 116 -12.96 -6.61 -9.85
C MET A 116 -11.51 -7.08 -9.79
N VAL A 117 -11.28 -8.37 -9.53
CA VAL A 117 -9.94 -8.98 -9.59
C VAL A 117 -9.39 -8.95 -11.03
N GLY A 118 -10.21 -9.27 -12.03
CA GLY A 118 -9.80 -9.14 -13.43
C GLY A 118 -9.42 -7.69 -13.80
N ALA A 119 -10.19 -6.72 -13.32
CA ALA A 119 -9.91 -5.29 -13.51
C ALA A 119 -8.59 -4.86 -12.86
N SER A 120 -8.32 -5.31 -11.63
CA SER A 120 -7.07 -4.99 -10.93
C SER A 120 -5.87 -5.62 -11.62
N LEU A 121 -5.98 -6.84 -12.14
CA LEU A 121 -4.94 -7.48 -12.93
C LEU A 121 -4.61 -6.69 -14.19
N TYR A 122 -5.61 -6.29 -14.99
CA TYR A 122 -5.39 -5.45 -16.17
C TYR A 122 -4.73 -4.11 -15.80
N PHE A 123 -5.20 -3.47 -14.73
CA PHE A 123 -4.64 -2.23 -14.24
C PHE A 123 -3.16 -2.38 -13.88
N THR A 124 -2.81 -3.42 -13.11
CA THR A 124 -1.43 -3.70 -12.72
C THR A 124 -0.54 -4.00 -13.93
N TYR A 125 -1.01 -4.77 -14.91
CA TYR A 125 -0.23 -5.06 -16.11
C TYR A 125 0.03 -3.83 -16.97
N ILE A 126 -0.96 -2.95 -17.12
CA ILE A 126 -0.81 -1.70 -17.88
C ILE A 126 0.19 -0.78 -17.17
N ILE A 127 -0.03 -0.50 -15.88
CA ILE A 127 0.83 0.41 -15.13
C ILE A 127 2.23 -0.17 -14.97
N GLY A 128 2.35 -1.45 -14.64
CA GLY A 128 3.63 -2.13 -14.49
C GLY A 128 4.45 -2.11 -15.79
N SER A 129 3.82 -2.39 -16.93
CA SER A 129 4.49 -2.31 -18.24
C SER A 129 4.94 -0.88 -18.55
N LEU A 130 4.08 0.11 -18.28
CA LEU A 130 4.41 1.53 -18.47
C LEU A 130 5.59 1.95 -17.59
N THR A 131 5.64 1.46 -16.35
CA THR A 131 6.75 1.70 -15.43
C THR A 131 8.05 1.12 -15.97
N VAL A 132 8.05 -0.14 -16.43
CA VAL A 132 9.24 -0.76 -17.01
C VAL A 132 9.74 0.03 -18.22
N LEU A 133 8.85 0.39 -19.15
CA LEU A 133 9.19 1.20 -20.33
C LEU A 133 9.74 2.58 -19.93
N SER A 134 9.14 3.22 -18.92
CA SER A 134 9.59 4.53 -18.42
C SER A 134 10.98 4.46 -17.81
N VAL A 135 11.29 3.39 -17.06
CA VAL A 135 12.62 3.18 -16.47
C VAL A 135 13.67 2.94 -17.56
N ILE A 136 13.36 2.13 -18.57
CA ILE A 136 14.25 1.89 -19.70
C ILE A 136 14.50 3.20 -20.45
N TYR A 137 13.45 3.94 -20.80
CA TYR A 137 13.57 5.22 -21.48
C TYR A 137 14.38 6.24 -20.66
N SER A 138 14.11 6.34 -19.35
CA SER A 138 14.86 7.23 -18.46
C SER A 138 16.35 6.87 -18.41
N SER A 139 16.66 5.56 -18.40
CA SER A 139 18.04 5.08 -18.39
C SER A 139 18.74 5.42 -19.70
N VAL A 140 18.10 5.18 -20.85
CA VAL A 140 18.68 5.45 -22.17
C VAL A 140 18.82 6.95 -22.44
N SER A 141 17.78 7.74 -22.19
CA SER A 141 17.79 9.19 -22.40
C SER A 141 18.80 9.92 -21.52
N SER A 142 19.14 9.37 -20.36
CA SER A 142 20.21 9.88 -19.49
C SER A 142 21.61 9.73 -20.08
N TYR A 143 21.82 8.82 -21.04
CA TYR A 143 23.10 8.71 -21.76
C TYR A 143 23.21 9.69 -22.94
N PHE A 144 22.08 10.24 -23.40
CA PHE A 144 22.01 11.20 -24.50
C PHE A 144 21.85 12.66 -24.03
N LYS A 145 21.84 12.88 -22.71
CA LYS A 145 21.92 14.20 -22.06
C LYS A 145 23.26 14.34 -21.39
#